data_AF-A0A1D2MKF0-F1
#
_entry.id   AF-A0A1D2MKF0-F1
#
_cell.length_a   1.000
_cell.length_b   1.000
_cell.length_c   1.000
_cell.angle_alpha   90.00
_cell.angle_beta   90.00
_cell.angle_gamma   90.00
#
_symmetry.space_group_name_H-M   'P 1'
#
loop_
_entity.id
_entity.type
_entity.pdbx_description
1 polymer ?
#
loop_
_entity_poly.entity_id
_entity_poly.type
_entity_poly.pdbx_seq_one_letter_code
_entity_poly.pdbx_strand_id
1 'polypeptide(L)'
;MVGNTAFFPTTLPPLMTERLLNEMITEAPGGELVRTGSPNLICTVLPNHWRSNKTLPIAFKVIALGDVMDGTIVTVRAGNDENFCGELRNATAIMKNQVAKFNDLRFVGRSGRGKSFTLTITVGTMPPLVTTYNKAIKVTVDGPREPRSKTRE
;
A
#
# COMPACT_ATOMS: atom_id res chain seq x y z
N MET A 1 28.87 23.19 37.04
CA MET A 1 28.59 22.93 35.61
C MET A 1 28.47 21.43 35.43
N VAL A 2 27.26 20.89 35.37
CA VAL A 2 27.01 19.54 34.86
C VAL A 2 25.79 19.69 33.95
N GLY A 3 26.04 19.65 32.64
CA GLY A 3 25.03 19.82 31.62
C GLY A 3 24.17 18.57 31.49
N ASN A 4 22.97 18.62 32.03
CA ASN A 4 21.87 17.73 31.65
C ASN A 4 21.43 18.12 30.24
N THR A 5 21.71 17.30 29.22
CA THR A 5 20.95 17.33 27.97
C THR A 5 20.35 15.95 27.76
N ALA A 6 19.04 15.92 27.91
CA ALA A 6 18.20 14.76 27.79
C ALA A 6 18.27 14.22 26.36
N PHE A 7 18.36 12.89 26.24
CA PHE A 7 17.90 12.19 25.06
C PHE A 7 16.43 12.57 24.84
N PHE A 8 16.12 13.24 23.72
CA PHE A 8 14.75 13.42 23.27
C PHE A 8 14.33 12.15 22.51
N PRO A 9 13.35 11.35 22.98
CA PRO A 9 12.63 10.48 22.08
C PRO A 9 11.59 11.34 21.36
N THR A 10 11.85 11.70 20.10
CA THR A 10 10.83 12.29 19.22
C THR A 10 9.85 11.21 18.77
N THR A 11 9.00 10.77 19.69
CA THR A 11 7.72 10.16 19.35
C THR A 11 6.64 11.13 19.78
N LEU A 12 6.05 11.85 18.82
CA LEU A 12 4.81 12.60 19.05
C LEU A 12 3.79 11.67 19.72
N PRO A 13 2.96 12.17 20.67
CA PRO A 13 2.04 11.33 21.41
C PRO A 13 1.06 10.64 20.44
N PRO A 14 0.78 9.33 20.59
CA PRO A 14 -0.03 8.53 19.66
C PRO A 14 -1.40 9.13 19.33
N LEU A 15 -1.99 9.89 20.26
CA LEU A 15 -3.30 10.53 20.10
C LEU A 15 -3.30 11.68 19.08
N MET A 16 -2.16 12.34 18.87
CA MET A 16 -2.00 13.39 17.84
C MET A 16 -1.86 12.78 16.45
N THR A 17 -1.15 11.66 16.32
CA THR A 17 -0.99 10.93 15.05
C THR A 17 -2.33 10.39 14.53
N GLU A 18 -3.18 9.86 15.42
CA GLU A 18 -4.49 9.30 15.06
C GLU A 18 -5.49 10.34 14.53
N ARG A 19 -5.48 11.57 15.07
CA ARG A 19 -6.33 12.66 14.58
C ARG A 19 -5.88 13.14 13.21
N LEU A 20 -4.58 13.42 13.06
CA LEU A 20 -3.97 13.87 11.80
C LEU A 20 -4.11 12.82 10.69
N LEU A 21 -4.05 11.54 11.06
CA LEU A 21 -4.34 10.41 10.18
C LEU A 21 -5.76 10.44 9.61
N ASN A 22 -6.73 10.64 10.49
CA ASN A 22 -8.13 10.67 10.09
C ASN A 22 -8.42 11.88 9.22
N GLU A 23 -7.79 13.03 9.52
CA GLU A 23 -7.84 14.22 8.66
C GLU A 23 -7.24 13.92 7.28
N MET A 24 -6.01 13.38 7.19
CA MET A 24 -5.40 13.04 5.90
C MET A 24 -6.21 12.02 5.07
N ILE A 25 -6.86 11.05 5.71
CA ILE A 25 -7.71 10.07 5.03
C ILE A 25 -9.04 10.71 4.57
N THR A 26 -9.61 11.60 5.38
CA THR A 26 -10.90 12.26 5.10
C THR A 26 -10.75 13.39 4.08
N GLU A 27 -9.65 14.12 4.14
CA GLU A 27 -9.32 15.24 3.25
C GLU A 27 -8.67 14.77 1.94
N ALA A 28 -8.20 13.52 1.86
CA ALA A 28 -7.76 12.94 0.60
C ALA A 28 -8.92 13.01 -0.41
N PRO A 29 -8.77 13.75 -1.53
CA PRO A 29 -9.82 13.86 -2.53
C PRO A 29 -10.26 12.47 -2.97
N GLY A 30 -11.54 12.14 -2.81
CA GLY A 30 -12.11 10.87 -3.26
C GLY A 30 -11.90 9.66 -2.33
N GLY A 31 -11.43 9.82 -1.10
CA GLY A 31 -11.28 8.69 -0.15
C GLY A 31 -10.19 7.69 -0.58
N GLU A 32 -9.15 8.19 -1.23
CA GLU A 32 -8.15 7.39 -1.92
C GLU A 32 -7.13 6.70 -1.01
N LEU A 33 -7.17 6.89 0.32
CA LEU A 33 -6.18 6.37 1.26
C LEU A 33 -6.78 5.40 2.29
N VAL A 34 -6.00 4.39 2.68
CA VAL A 34 -6.36 3.37 3.66
C VAL A 34 -5.22 3.09 4.62
N ARG A 35 -5.57 2.79 5.88
CA ARG A 35 -4.61 2.35 6.89
C ARG A 35 -4.03 0.98 6.54
N THR A 36 -2.75 0.83 6.80
CA THR A 36 -2.09 -0.49 6.77
C THR A 36 -2.12 -1.14 8.15
N GLY A 37 -1.52 -2.32 8.29
CA GLY A 37 -1.29 -2.96 9.60
C GLY A 37 -0.30 -2.24 10.51
N SER A 38 0.30 -1.12 10.07
CA SER A 38 1.21 -0.29 10.85
C SER A 38 0.57 1.06 11.12
N PRO A 39 0.69 1.61 12.35
CA PRO A 39 0.11 2.91 12.69
C PRO A 39 0.78 4.07 11.94
N ASN A 40 2.01 3.88 11.43
CA ASN A 40 2.80 4.96 10.83
C ASN A 40 2.82 4.92 9.29
N LEU A 41 2.06 4.01 8.67
CA LEU A 41 2.02 3.83 7.22
C LEU A 41 0.58 3.74 6.73
N ILE A 42 0.25 4.58 5.77
CA ILE A 42 -1.00 4.52 5.00
C ILE A 42 -0.67 4.34 3.52
N CYS A 43 -1.63 3.86 2.73
CA CYS A 43 -1.42 3.66 1.30
C CYS A 43 -2.67 3.92 0.49
N THR A 44 -2.53 3.97 -0.83
CA THR A 44 -3.67 4.14 -1.73
C THR A 44 -4.62 2.95 -1.67
N VAL A 45 -5.93 3.22 -1.59
CA VAL A 45 -6.99 2.21 -1.74
C VAL A 45 -6.84 1.55 -3.11
N LEU A 46 -6.81 0.22 -3.13
CA LEU A 46 -6.82 -0.53 -4.38
C LEU A 46 -8.25 -0.91 -4.80
N PRO A 47 -8.50 -1.07 -6.11
CA PRO A 47 -9.76 -1.67 -6.56
C PRO A 47 -9.96 -3.06 -5.95
N ASN A 48 -11.16 -3.34 -5.44
CA ASN A 48 -11.47 -4.64 -4.84
C ASN A 48 -11.29 -5.81 -5.84
N HIS A 49 -11.46 -5.55 -7.14
CA HIS A 49 -11.28 -6.51 -8.21
C HIS A 49 -10.64 -5.82 -9.41
N TRP A 50 -9.53 -6.37 -9.94
CA TRP A 50 -8.84 -5.80 -11.08
C TRP A 50 -8.39 -6.84 -12.12
N ARG A 51 -8.10 -6.32 -13.31
CA ARG A 51 -7.60 -7.10 -14.44
C ARG A 51 -6.09 -7.29 -14.31
N SER A 52 -5.61 -8.52 -14.50
CA SER A 52 -4.18 -8.84 -14.48
C SER A 52 -3.42 -8.05 -15.54
N ASN A 53 -2.25 -7.54 -15.18
CA ASN A 53 -1.31 -6.75 -15.99
C ASN A 53 -1.91 -5.46 -16.59
N LYS A 54 -3.08 -5.01 -16.09
CA LYS A 54 -3.67 -3.72 -16.44
C LYS A 54 -3.20 -2.65 -15.45
N THR A 55 -2.86 -1.47 -15.95
CA THR A 55 -2.58 -0.27 -15.14
C THR A 55 -3.70 -0.01 -14.15
N LEU A 56 -3.35 0.31 -12.91
CA LEU A 56 -4.31 0.70 -11.87
C LEU A 56 -4.99 2.03 -12.24
N PRO A 57 -6.25 2.27 -11.83
CA PRO A 57 -6.95 3.52 -12.15
C PRO A 57 -6.29 4.72 -11.48
N ILE A 58 -5.67 4.50 -10.32
CA ILE A 58 -4.94 5.50 -9.53
C ILE A 58 -3.55 4.94 -9.24
N ALA A 59 -2.54 5.81 -9.30
CA ALA A 59 -1.18 5.43 -8.95
C ALA A 59 -1.09 5.03 -7.47
N PHE A 60 -0.58 3.84 -7.19
CA PHE A 60 -0.38 3.36 -5.82
C PHE A 60 0.72 4.18 -5.12
N LYS A 61 0.42 4.68 -3.92
CA LYS A 61 1.35 5.41 -3.07
C LYS A 61 1.41 4.76 -1.69
N VAL A 62 2.58 4.82 -1.08
CA VAL A 62 2.79 4.55 0.34
C VAL A 62 3.22 5.85 1.00
N ILE A 63 2.55 6.24 2.07
CA ILE A 63 2.79 7.48 2.81
C ILE A 63 3.23 7.12 4.23
N ALA A 64 4.37 7.66 4.64
CA ALA A 64 4.89 7.51 5.99
C ALA A 64 4.56 8.74 6.84
N LEU A 65 4.04 8.52 8.04
CA LEU A 65 3.62 9.59 8.94
C LEU A 65 4.73 10.03 9.91
N GLY A 66 5.68 9.14 10.16
CA GLY A 66 6.92 9.46 10.86
C GLY A 66 8.05 9.61 9.86
N ASP A 67 9.14 10.24 10.28
CA ASP A 67 10.25 10.60 9.39
C ASP A 67 10.88 9.37 8.73
N VAL A 68 10.88 9.36 7.40
CA VAL A 68 11.58 8.36 6.57
C VAL A 68 12.45 9.12 5.60
N MET A 69 13.76 8.84 5.62
CA MET A 69 14.73 9.52 4.77
C MET A 69 14.37 9.40 3.29
N ASP A 70 14.47 10.51 2.56
CA ASP A 70 14.39 10.52 1.10
C ASP A 70 15.41 9.56 0.49
N GLY A 71 15.04 8.91 -0.61
CA GLY A 71 15.86 7.87 -1.22
C GLY A 71 15.62 6.47 -0.64
N THR A 72 14.90 6.34 0.49
CA THR A 72 14.57 5.02 1.06
C THR A 72 13.74 4.20 0.09
N ILE A 73 14.17 2.97 -0.18
CA ILE A 73 13.47 2.07 -1.09
C ILE A 73 12.21 1.52 -0.41
N VAL A 74 11.09 1.55 -1.12
CA VAL A 74 9.84 0.90 -0.71
C VAL A 74 9.49 -0.17 -1.72
N THR A 75 9.19 -1.37 -1.23
CA THR A 75 8.81 -2.51 -2.07
C THR A 75 7.44 -3.06 -1.67
N VAL A 76 6.73 -3.63 -2.65
CA VAL A 76 5.46 -4.31 -2.46
C VAL A 76 5.60 -5.76 -2.90
N ARG A 77 5.04 -6.68 -2.10
CA ARG A 77 4.81 -8.07 -2.48
C ARG A 77 3.34 -8.38 -2.34
N ALA A 78 2.83 -9.32 -3.13
CA ALA A 78 1.46 -9.79 -3.05
C ALA A 78 1.46 -11.31 -2.82
N GLY A 79 0.57 -11.80 -1.97
CA GLY A 79 0.45 -13.23 -1.74
C GLY A 79 -0.82 -13.61 -1.01
N ASN A 80 -1.18 -14.88 -1.13
CA ASN A 80 -2.22 -15.56 -0.35
C ASN A 80 -1.97 -17.08 -0.36
N ASP A 81 -2.98 -17.85 0.05
CA ASP A 81 -2.97 -19.30 0.15
C ASP A 81 -2.97 -20.04 -1.21
N GLU A 82 -3.43 -19.42 -2.29
CA GLU A 82 -3.36 -20.02 -3.64
C GLU A 82 -2.10 -19.63 -4.39
N ASN A 83 -1.60 -18.42 -4.15
CA ASN A 83 -0.42 -17.91 -4.79
C ASN A 83 0.42 -17.16 -3.76
N PHE A 84 1.39 -17.89 -3.20
CA PHE A 84 2.24 -17.40 -2.11
C PHE A 84 3.08 -16.19 -2.51
N CYS A 85 3.40 -16.05 -3.80
CA CYS A 85 4.18 -14.94 -4.33
C CYS A 85 3.61 -14.51 -5.70
N GLY A 86 2.54 -13.72 -5.64
CA GLY A 86 1.93 -13.16 -6.83
C GLY A 86 2.90 -12.24 -7.57
N GLU A 87 3.13 -12.53 -8.85
CA GLU A 87 4.00 -11.72 -9.71
C GLU A 87 3.47 -10.28 -9.84
N LEU A 88 4.36 -9.32 -9.65
CA LEU A 88 4.10 -7.89 -9.79
C LEU A 88 5.08 -7.27 -10.77
N ARG A 89 4.67 -6.16 -11.41
CA ARG A 89 5.57 -5.29 -12.18
C ARG A 89 5.64 -3.92 -11.52
N ASN A 90 6.82 -3.31 -11.58
CA ASN A 90 7.09 -2.00 -10.98
C ASN A 90 6.75 -1.96 -9.48
N ALA A 91 7.09 -3.03 -8.76
CA ALA A 91 6.80 -3.23 -7.35
C ALA A 91 7.81 -2.57 -6.40
N THR A 92 8.53 -1.57 -6.89
CA THR A 92 9.53 -0.81 -6.16
C THR A 92 9.35 0.68 -6.43
N ALA A 93 9.43 1.48 -5.38
CA ALA A 93 9.38 2.93 -5.43
C ALA A 93 10.42 3.53 -4.49
N ILE A 94 10.68 4.83 -4.63
CA ILE A 94 11.60 5.58 -3.79
C ILE A 94 10.77 6.54 -2.94
N MET A 95 11.04 6.56 -1.63
CA MET A 95 10.45 7.53 -0.71
C MET A 95 10.98 8.93 -1.03
N LYS A 96 10.07 9.90 -1.17
CA LYS A 96 10.41 11.31 -1.32
C LYS A 96 9.34 12.16 -0.63
N ASN A 97 9.75 13.06 0.25
CA ASN A 97 8.84 13.89 1.05
C ASN A 97 7.74 13.03 1.70
N GLN A 98 8.15 11.96 2.38
CA GLN A 98 7.24 11.03 3.06
C GLN A 98 6.29 10.23 2.15
N VAL A 99 6.42 10.32 0.82
CA VAL A 99 5.59 9.59 -0.15
C VAL A 99 6.44 8.76 -1.10
N ALA A 100 6.18 7.46 -1.16
CA ALA A 100 6.70 6.56 -2.18
C ALA A 100 5.61 6.30 -3.22
N LYS A 101 5.71 6.95 -4.39
CA LYS A 101 4.76 6.79 -5.50
C LYS A 101 5.27 5.71 -6.46
N PHE A 102 4.49 4.66 -6.65
CA PHE A 102 4.82 3.58 -7.56
C PHE A 102 4.46 3.98 -8.99
N ASN A 103 5.44 3.83 -9.90
CA ASN A 103 5.25 4.16 -11.31
C ASN A 103 4.62 2.97 -12.03
N ASP A 104 3.31 3.03 -12.25
CA ASP A 104 2.54 1.99 -12.96
C ASP A 104 2.73 0.59 -12.32
N LEU A 105 2.48 0.49 -11.01
CA LEU A 105 2.38 -0.80 -10.31
C LEU A 105 1.31 -1.68 -10.98
N ARG A 106 1.66 -2.93 -11.31
CA ARG A 106 0.70 -3.89 -11.88
C ARG A 106 0.76 -5.24 -11.19
N PHE A 107 -0.40 -5.87 -11.10
CA PHE A 107 -0.56 -7.23 -10.64
C PHE A 107 -0.61 -8.18 -11.83
N VAL A 108 0.42 -9.01 -12.02
CA VAL A 108 0.46 -10.01 -13.11
C VAL A 108 -0.10 -11.34 -12.65
N GLY A 109 0.34 -11.79 -11.47
CA GLY A 109 -0.17 -13.00 -10.82
C GLY A 109 -1.66 -12.88 -10.49
N ARG A 110 -2.39 -13.99 -10.60
CA ARG A 110 -3.81 -14.07 -10.23
C ARG A 110 -3.95 -14.49 -8.78
N SER A 111 -4.96 -13.97 -8.09
CA SER A 111 -5.18 -14.22 -6.66
C SER A 111 -6.07 -15.42 -6.36
N GLY A 112 -6.69 -16.02 -7.38
CA GLY A 112 -7.61 -17.15 -7.20
C GLY A 112 -9.08 -16.83 -7.33
N ARG A 113 -9.92 -17.87 -7.41
CA ARG A 113 -11.39 -17.69 -7.53
C ARG A 113 -11.96 -17.22 -6.20
N GLY A 114 -12.47 -15.99 -6.16
CA GLY A 114 -13.09 -15.43 -4.95
C GLY A 114 -12.10 -15.05 -3.85
N LYS A 115 -10.80 -15.08 -4.13
CA LYS A 115 -9.73 -14.77 -3.17
C LYS A 115 -9.03 -13.47 -3.53
N SER A 116 -8.58 -12.74 -2.52
CA SER A 116 -7.80 -11.51 -2.67
C SER A 116 -6.35 -11.75 -2.26
N PHE A 117 -5.43 -10.98 -2.81
CA PHE A 117 -4.09 -10.87 -2.28
C PHE A 117 -4.08 -10.05 -0.99
N THR A 118 -3.20 -10.42 -0.08
CA THR A 118 -2.67 -9.53 0.95
C THR A 118 -1.36 -8.95 0.43
N LEU A 119 -1.16 -7.65 0.61
CA LEU A 119 0.10 -7.01 0.28
C LEU A 119 1.01 -6.97 1.50
N THR A 120 2.29 -7.22 1.27
CA THR A 120 3.36 -6.90 2.21
C THR A 120 4.12 -5.71 1.66
N ILE A 121 4.16 -4.63 2.43
CA ILE A 121 4.87 -3.40 2.08
C ILE A 121 6.09 -3.32 2.98
N THR A 122 7.27 -3.16 2.38
CA THR A 122 8.53 -3.05 3.11
C THR A 122 9.18 -1.71 2.78
N VAL A 123 9.45 -0.92 3.82
CA VAL A 123 10.23 0.31 3.76
C VAL A 123 11.65 -0.01 4.25
N GLY A 124 12.64 0.21 3.39
CA GLY A 124 14.04 -0.17 3.58
C GLY A 124 14.83 0.70 4.56
N THR A 125 14.23 1.12 5.68
CA THR A 125 14.93 1.73 6.81
C THR A 125 15.80 0.71 7.54
N MET A 126 16.58 1.17 8.52
CA MET A 126 17.35 0.31 9.42
C MET A 126 16.94 0.60 10.87
N PRO A 127 16.17 -0.28 11.54
CA PRO A 127 15.63 -1.55 11.04
C PRO A 127 14.52 -1.39 9.96
N PRO A 128 14.29 -2.40 9.09
CA PRO A 128 13.24 -2.33 8.08
C PRO A 128 11.84 -2.26 8.70
N LEU A 129 10.99 -1.37 8.18
CA LEU A 129 9.58 -1.34 8.56
C LEU A 129 8.77 -2.19 7.59
N VAL A 130 7.99 -3.13 8.12
CA VAL A 130 7.14 -4.02 7.34
C VAL A 130 5.71 -3.88 7.80
N THR A 131 4.79 -3.71 6.85
CA THR A 131 3.35 -3.64 7.11
C THR A 131 2.56 -4.48 6.11
N THR A 132 1.30 -4.73 6.42
CA THR A 132 0.39 -5.49 5.57
C THR A 132 -0.84 -4.69 5.17
N TYR A 133 -1.34 -4.92 3.95
CA TYR A 133 -2.66 -4.51 3.51
C TYR A 133 -3.45 -5.78 3.19
N ASN A 134 -4.30 -6.18 4.14
CA ASN A 134 -5.03 -7.44 4.09
C ASN A 134 -6.20 -7.39 3.11
N LYS A 135 -6.40 -8.50 2.37
CA LYS A 135 -7.48 -8.64 1.37
C LYS A 135 -7.56 -7.46 0.38
N ALA A 136 -6.41 -6.88 0.03
CA ALA A 136 -6.30 -5.63 -0.70
C ALA A 136 -6.94 -5.65 -2.09
N ILE A 137 -6.76 -6.75 -2.84
CA ILE A 137 -7.17 -6.80 -4.25
C ILE A 137 -7.38 -8.23 -4.75
N LYS A 138 -8.50 -8.48 -5.42
CA LYS A 138 -8.71 -9.70 -6.22
C LYS A 138 -8.24 -9.48 -7.65
N VAL A 139 -7.36 -10.34 -8.17
CA VAL A 139 -6.77 -10.21 -9.50
C VAL A 139 -7.15 -11.40 -10.37
N THR A 140 -7.75 -11.11 -11.53
CA THR A 140 -8.20 -12.12 -12.50
C THR A 140 -7.89 -11.68 -13.93
N VAL A 141 -8.02 -12.59 -14.90
CA VAL A 141 -7.73 -12.30 -16.32
C VAL A 141 -8.57 -11.17 -16.91
N ASP A 142 -9.87 -11.14 -16.57
CA ASP A 142 -10.80 -10.15 -17.12
C ASP A 142 -10.90 -8.91 -16.22
N GLY A 143 -10.79 -9.10 -14.90
CA GLY A 143 -11.14 -8.06 -13.92
C GLY A 143 -12.66 -7.92 -13.79
N PRO A 144 -13.15 -6.75 -13.33
CA PRO A 144 -14.57 -6.41 -13.38
C PRO A 144 -15.06 -6.43 -14.84
N ARG A 145 -16.10 -7.21 -15.11
CA ARG A 145 -16.66 -7.39 -16.46
C ARG A 145 -18.16 -7.62 -16.35
N GLU A 146 -18.90 -7.06 -17.31
CA GLU A 146 -20.32 -7.35 -17.47
C GLU A 146 -20.59 -8.85 -17.67
N PRO A 147 -21.76 -9.37 -17.25
CA PRO A 147 -22.18 -10.73 -17.56
C PRO A 147 -22.12 -10.97 -19.06
N ARG A 148 -21.50 -12.07 -19.48
CA ARG A 148 -21.41 -12.41 -20.89
C ARG A 148 -22.82 -12.79 -21.38
N SER A 149 -23.42 -11.98 -22.26
CA SER A 149 -24.67 -12.38 -22.93
C SER A 149 -24.40 -13.65 -23.74
N LYS A 150 -25.24 -14.67 -23.55
CA LYS A 150 -25.24 -15.85 -24.40
C LYS A 150 -26.13 -15.56 -25.59
N THR A 151 -25.61 -14.95 -26.65
CA THR A 151 -26.26 -15.06 -27.95
C THR A 151 -26.01 -16.49 -28.43
N ARG A 152 -27.00 -17.37 -28.22
CA ARG A 152 -27.07 -18.66 -28.92
C ARG A 152 -27.78 -18.37 -30.24
N GLU A 153 -27.05 -18.45 -31.34
CA GLU A 153 -27.63 -18.85 -32.63
C GLU A 153 -27.85 -20.35 -32.64
#